data_AF-A0A542INX9-F1
#
_entry.id   AF-A0A542INX9-F1
#
_cell.length_a   1.000
_cell.length_b   1.000
_cell.length_c   1.000
_cell.angle_alpha   90.00
_cell.angle_beta   90.00
_cell.angle_gamma   90.00
#
_symmetry.space_group_name_H-M   'P 1'
#
loop_
_entity.id
_entity.type
_entity.pdbx_description
1 polymer ?
#
loop_
_entity_poly.entity_id
_entity_poly.type
_entity_poly.pdbx_seq_one_letter_code
_entity_poly.pdbx_strand_id
1 'polypeptide(L)'
;MTPREPLALRRPLTVPQVLRLAANAANGSTGLGLAVAAAARTELSRGPRGLIIAGGYRWRVPFAGAFTLGNVVLCRCPAVDLLSRPELLEHEEKHCSQYAWCLGVPFLPLYFLAAGWSQLRTGNPGTGNIFERHAGLAAGGYPVRDIASRPRRLRMLGMTGPHRREA
;
A
#
# COMPACT_ATOMS: atom_id res chain seq x y z
N MET A 1 28.97 19.52 10.86
CA MET A 1 27.80 19.94 10.06
C MET A 1 26.66 18.98 10.38
N THR A 2 25.80 19.34 11.32
CA THR A 2 24.68 18.49 11.75
C THR A 2 23.66 18.35 10.61
N PRO A 3 23.26 17.14 10.21
CA PRO A 3 22.19 16.96 9.25
C PRO A 3 20.94 17.66 9.79
N ARG A 4 20.37 18.61 9.05
CA ARG A 4 19.08 19.22 9.40
C ARG A 4 18.01 18.14 9.24
N GLU A 5 17.55 17.61 10.37
CA GLU A 5 16.37 16.74 10.39
C GLU A 5 15.19 17.41 9.64
N PRO A 6 14.59 16.74 8.65
CA PRO A 6 13.45 17.25 7.90
C PRO A 6 12.35 17.82 8.79
N LEU A 7 11.81 19.01 8.46
CA LEU A 7 10.77 19.70 9.24
C LEU A 7 9.55 18.80 9.54
N ALA A 8 9.25 17.84 8.66
CA ALA A 8 8.16 16.89 8.81
C ALA A 8 8.31 15.95 10.03
N LEU A 9 9.54 15.67 10.48
CA LEU A 9 9.82 14.86 11.68
C LEU A 9 9.54 15.61 12.99
N ARG A 10 9.50 16.94 12.94
CA ARG A 10 9.35 17.81 14.11
C ARG A 10 7.91 18.17 14.44
N ARG A 11 6.95 17.83 13.58
CA ARG A 11 5.54 18.15 13.83
C ARG A 11 5.01 17.29 14.99
N PRO A 12 4.30 17.90 15.95
CA PRO A 12 3.66 17.13 17.01
C PRO A 12 2.67 16.12 16.40
N LEU A 13 2.59 14.95 17.01
CA LEU A 13 1.65 13.92 16.60
C LEU A 13 0.22 14.37 16.91
N THR A 14 -0.68 14.08 15.97
CA THR A 14 -2.12 14.23 16.20
C THR A 14 -2.64 13.12 17.11
N VAL A 15 -3.78 13.34 17.78
CA VAL A 15 -4.41 12.30 18.62
C VAL A 15 -4.63 10.97 17.88
N PRO A 16 -5.14 10.94 16.62
CA PRO A 16 -5.28 9.70 15.88
C PRO A 16 -3.95 8.97 15.65
N GLN A 17 -2.86 9.71 15.40
CA GLN A 17 -1.53 9.12 15.23
C GLN A 17 -1.02 8.53 16.53
N VAL A 18 -1.21 9.21 17.66
CA VAL A 18 -0.84 8.67 18.99
C VAL A 18 -1.62 7.39 19.29
N LEU A 19 -2.94 7.37 19.04
CA LEU A 19 -3.77 6.19 19.24
C LEU A 19 -3.33 5.02 18.35
N ARG A 20 -3.05 5.28 17.06
CA ARG A 20 -2.50 4.27 16.14
C ARG A 20 -1.18 3.71 16.66
N LEU A 21 -0.27 4.58 17.11
CA LEU A 21 1.03 4.17 17.63
C LEU A 21 0.86 3.24 18.83
N ALA A 22 0.05 3.66 19.79
CA ALA A 22 -0.25 2.89 21.00
C ALA A 22 -0.93 1.54 20.68
N ALA A 23 -1.95 1.54 19.81
CA ALA A 23 -2.67 0.33 19.42
C ALA A 23 -1.74 -0.69 18.77
N ASN A 24 -0.89 -0.25 17.83
CA ASN A 24 0.06 -1.12 17.13
C ASN A 24 1.24 -1.57 18.00
N ALA A 25 1.56 -0.83 19.07
CA ALA A 25 2.50 -1.29 20.09
C ALA A 25 1.83 -2.36 20.96
N ALA A 26 0.61 -2.09 21.44
CA ALA A 26 -0.15 -2.98 22.33
C ALA A 26 -0.50 -4.32 21.66
N ASN A 27 -0.86 -4.32 20.37
CA ASN A 27 -1.18 -5.54 19.63
C ASN A 27 0.08 -6.29 19.11
N GLY A 28 1.29 -5.80 19.43
CA GLY A 28 2.56 -6.45 19.09
C GLY A 28 2.99 -6.32 17.62
N SER A 29 2.16 -5.76 16.73
CA SER A 29 2.50 -5.65 15.30
C SER A 29 3.73 -4.77 15.04
N THR A 30 3.93 -3.71 15.83
CA THR A 30 5.16 -2.89 15.75
C THR A 30 6.38 -3.68 16.17
N GLY A 31 6.28 -4.47 17.24
CA GLY A 31 7.34 -5.36 17.69
C GLY A 31 7.71 -6.40 16.62
N LEU A 32 6.71 -6.98 15.96
CA LEU A 32 6.91 -7.87 14.82
C LEU A 32 7.63 -7.15 13.66
N GLY A 33 7.20 -5.94 13.31
CA GLY A 33 7.86 -5.13 12.28
C GLY A 33 9.34 -4.87 12.59
N LEU A 34 9.65 -4.53 13.84
CA LEU A 34 11.03 -4.34 14.30
C LEU A 34 11.83 -5.65 14.28
N ALA A 35 11.22 -6.78 14.65
CA ALA A 35 11.87 -8.08 14.58
C ALA A 35 12.20 -8.48 13.12
N VAL A 36 11.28 -8.24 12.19
CA VAL A 36 11.52 -8.48 10.75
C VAL A 36 12.60 -7.55 10.22
N ALA A 37 12.56 -6.26 10.58
CA ALA A 37 13.58 -5.28 10.21
C ALA A 37 14.98 -5.70 10.71
N ALA A 38 15.08 -6.14 11.98
CA ALA A 38 16.31 -6.66 12.56
C ALA A 38 16.80 -7.93 11.83
N ALA A 39 15.91 -8.89 11.59
CA ALA A 39 16.24 -10.13 10.88
C ALA A 39 16.70 -9.88 9.43
N ALA A 40 16.10 -8.89 8.76
CA ALA A 40 16.48 -8.46 7.43
C ALA A 40 17.72 -7.54 7.40
N ARG A 41 18.25 -7.15 8.57
CA ARG A 41 19.36 -6.20 8.73
C ARG A 41 19.13 -4.88 8.00
N THR A 42 17.91 -4.35 8.10
CA THR A 42 17.55 -3.05 7.53
C THR A 42 18.08 -1.90 8.37
N GLU A 43 18.28 -0.75 7.74
CA GLU A 43 18.62 0.49 8.44
C GLU A 43 17.35 1.16 8.98
N LEU A 44 17.28 1.35 10.30
CA LEU A 44 16.15 2.00 10.95
C LEU A 44 16.35 3.51 10.99
N SER A 45 15.36 4.26 10.50
CA SER A 45 15.26 5.71 10.62
C SER A 45 13.91 6.10 11.19
N ARG A 46 13.87 7.26 11.85
CA ARG A 46 12.59 7.88 12.21
C ARG A 46 11.91 8.41 10.96
N GLY A 47 10.61 8.19 10.87
CA GLY A 47 9.73 8.76 9.85
C GLY A 47 8.79 9.80 10.47
N PRO A 48 8.20 10.68 9.65
CA PRO A 48 7.19 11.62 10.12
C PRO A 48 5.96 10.86 10.65
N ARG A 49 5.11 11.57 11.41
CA ARG A 49 3.81 11.02 11.88
C ARG A 49 3.95 9.76 12.74
N GLY A 50 5.11 9.58 13.38
CA GLY A 50 5.38 8.45 14.28
C GLY A 50 5.66 7.13 13.57
N LEU A 51 6.00 7.18 12.28
CA LEU A 51 6.42 6.00 11.52
C LEU A 51 7.89 5.64 11.83
N ILE A 52 8.22 4.36 11.71
CA ILE A 52 9.59 3.86 11.73
C ILE A 52 9.89 3.34 10.33
N ILE A 53 10.94 3.85 9.70
CA ILE A 53 11.32 3.45 8.33
C ILE A 53 12.47 2.46 8.43
N ALA A 54 12.29 1.28 7.85
CA ALA A 54 13.27 0.22 7.77
C ALA A 54 13.74 0.08 6.31
N GLY A 55 14.80 0.80 5.97
CA GLY A 55 15.33 0.88 4.62
C GLY A 55 16.29 -0.27 4.27
N GLY A 56 16.41 -0.56 2.97
CA GLY A 56 17.35 -1.56 2.46
C GLY A 56 16.91 -3.01 2.67
N TYR A 57 15.61 -3.27 2.67
CA TYR A 57 15.06 -4.62 2.77
C TYR A 57 15.47 -5.51 1.58
N ARG A 58 16.17 -6.62 1.85
CA ARG A 58 16.80 -7.47 0.82
C ARG A 58 16.11 -8.80 0.55
N TRP A 59 15.18 -9.23 1.39
CA TRP A 59 14.49 -10.51 1.15
C TRP A 59 13.63 -10.44 -0.11
N ARG A 60 13.45 -11.59 -0.78
CA ARG A 60 12.71 -11.67 -2.05
C ARG A 60 11.21 -11.52 -1.87
N VAL A 61 10.71 -11.84 -0.68
CA VAL A 61 9.30 -11.75 -0.31
C VAL A 61 9.14 -10.74 0.82
N PRO A 62 8.07 -9.91 0.83
CA PRO A 62 7.08 -9.75 -0.23
C PRO A 62 7.65 -9.05 -1.49
N PHE A 63 7.05 -9.30 -2.67
CA PHE A 63 7.41 -8.65 -3.95
C PHE A 63 6.77 -7.25 -4.04
N ALA A 64 6.97 -6.42 -3.03
CA ALA A 64 6.55 -5.03 -2.98
C ALA A 64 7.79 -4.12 -2.83
N GLY A 65 7.68 -2.88 -3.29
CA GLY A 65 8.73 -1.86 -3.14
C GLY A 65 8.84 -1.36 -1.70
N ALA A 66 7.69 -1.23 -1.04
CA ALA A 66 7.53 -0.98 0.39
C ALA A 66 6.34 -1.79 0.92
N PHE A 67 6.33 -2.05 2.22
CA PHE A 67 5.19 -2.64 2.92
C PHE A 67 5.26 -2.30 4.41
N THR A 68 4.13 -2.43 5.09
CA THR A 68 4.00 -2.03 6.49
C THR A 68 3.76 -3.23 7.41
N LEU A 69 4.36 -3.18 8.61
CA LEU A 69 4.08 -4.05 9.76
C LEU A 69 3.88 -3.20 11.01
N GLY A 70 2.62 -3.02 11.44
CA GLY A 70 2.30 -2.14 12.56
C GLY A 70 2.64 -0.68 12.25
N ASN A 71 3.60 -0.08 12.97
CA ASN A 71 4.11 1.27 12.68
C ASN A 71 5.43 1.28 11.90
N VAL A 72 5.94 0.10 11.49
CA VAL A 72 7.21 -0.04 10.78
C VAL A 72 6.93 -0.17 9.28
N VAL A 73 7.48 0.73 8.48
CA VAL A 73 7.43 0.69 7.02
C VAL A 73 8.76 0.15 6.52
N LEU A 74 8.75 -1.05 5.95
CA LEU A 74 9.92 -1.70 5.36
C LEU A 74 9.97 -1.37 3.87
N CYS A 75 11.12 -0.92 3.37
CA CYS A 75 11.29 -0.63 1.95
C CYS A 75 12.61 -1.18 1.41
N ARG A 76 12.63 -1.48 0.10
CA ARG A 76 13.82 -2.00 -0.58
C ARG A 76 14.87 -0.93 -0.82
N CYS A 77 14.44 0.32 -1.04
CA CYS A 77 15.32 1.46 -1.18
C CYS A 77 15.86 1.92 0.19
N PRO A 78 16.92 2.75 0.21
CA PRO A 78 17.30 3.50 1.40
C PRO A 78 16.12 4.27 2.01
N ALA A 79 16.14 4.47 3.33
CA ALA A 79 15.07 5.17 4.05
C ALA A 79 14.87 6.60 3.52
N VAL A 80 15.96 7.29 3.14
CA VAL A 80 15.92 8.65 2.58
C VAL A 80 15.10 8.73 1.28
N ASP A 81 15.17 7.71 0.42
CA ASP A 81 14.45 7.66 -0.85
C ASP A 81 12.95 7.43 -0.66
N LEU A 82 12.55 6.73 0.42
CA LEU A 82 11.14 6.60 0.77
C LEU A 82 10.62 7.91 1.37
N LEU A 83 11.41 8.58 2.21
CA LEU A 83 11.05 9.86 2.82
C LEU A 83 10.86 10.97 1.77
N SER A 84 11.50 10.87 0.60
CA SER A 84 11.29 11.80 -0.51
C SER A 84 10.04 11.49 -1.35
N ARG A 85 9.27 10.45 -1.03
CA ARG A 85 8.03 10.03 -1.73
C ARG A 85 6.82 10.15 -0.80
N PRO A 86 6.31 11.38 -0.57
CA PRO A 86 5.27 11.63 0.43
C PRO A 86 3.98 10.85 0.17
N GLU A 87 3.57 10.69 -1.09
CA GLU A 87 2.34 9.95 -1.44
C GLU A 87 2.43 8.47 -1.06
N LEU A 88 3.56 7.82 -1.36
CA LEU A 88 3.79 6.43 -0.96
C LEU A 88 3.84 6.30 0.56
N LEU A 89 4.46 7.27 1.24
CA LEU A 89 4.50 7.28 2.70
C LEU A 89 3.11 7.42 3.35
N GLU A 90 2.23 8.23 2.75
CA GLU A 90 0.83 8.36 3.16
C GLU A 90 0.02 7.10 2.88
N HIS A 91 0.31 6.40 1.78
CA HIS A 91 -0.27 5.09 1.48
C HIS A 91 0.10 4.06 2.57
N GLU A 92 1.38 3.96 2.92
CA GLU A 92 1.86 3.06 3.97
C GLU A 92 1.31 3.42 5.37
N GLU A 93 1.17 4.71 5.68
CA GLU A 93 0.53 5.14 6.95
C GLU A 93 -0.91 4.65 7.09
N LYS A 94 -1.66 4.57 5.99
CA LYS A 94 -3.03 4.03 6.01
C LYS A 94 -3.01 2.53 6.32
N HIS A 95 -2.02 1.78 5.82
CA HIS A 95 -1.80 0.39 6.25
C HIS A 95 -1.45 0.30 7.74
N CYS A 96 -0.67 1.23 8.30
CA CYS A 96 -0.45 1.28 9.76
C CYS A 96 -1.77 1.43 10.52
N SER A 97 -2.69 2.27 10.02
CA SER A 97 -4.02 2.46 10.64
C SER A 97 -4.89 1.21 10.50
N GLN A 98 -4.82 0.52 9.36
CA GLN A 98 -5.52 -0.75 9.16
C GLN A 98 -5.00 -1.85 10.09
N TYR A 99 -3.69 -1.91 10.34
CA TYR A 99 -3.11 -2.76 11.39
C TYR A 99 -3.75 -2.49 12.76
N ALA A 100 -3.90 -1.21 13.13
CA ALA A 100 -4.50 -0.86 14.41
C ALA A 100 -5.97 -1.29 14.48
N TRP A 101 -6.74 -1.08 13.41
CA TRP A 101 -8.17 -1.42 13.34
C TRP A 101 -8.42 -2.93 13.29
N CYS A 102 -7.54 -3.69 12.63
CA CYS A 102 -7.61 -5.14 12.54
C CYS A 102 -6.89 -5.86 13.69
N LEU A 103 -6.62 -5.15 14.79
CA LEU A 103 -5.99 -5.70 16.01
C LEU A 103 -4.63 -6.36 15.77
N GLY A 104 -3.84 -5.83 14.83
CA GLY A 104 -2.47 -6.24 14.58
C GLY A 104 -2.35 -7.30 13.48
N VAL A 105 -1.77 -8.44 13.81
CA VAL A 105 -1.48 -9.56 12.88
C VAL A 105 -2.69 -10.05 12.08
N PRO A 106 -3.94 -10.07 12.59
CA PRO A 106 -5.10 -10.48 11.80
C PRO A 106 -5.32 -9.65 10.52
N PHE A 107 -4.74 -8.46 10.41
CA PHE A 107 -4.72 -7.69 9.17
C PHE A 107 -4.12 -8.48 7.99
N LEU A 108 -3.05 -9.25 8.21
CA LEU A 108 -2.35 -9.99 7.14
C LEU A 108 -3.24 -10.99 6.41
N PRO A 109 -3.91 -11.96 7.07
CA PRO A 109 -4.80 -12.87 6.37
C PRO A 109 -5.96 -12.15 5.69
N LEU A 110 -6.55 -11.12 6.31
CA LEU A 110 -7.60 -10.32 5.68
C LEU A 110 -7.12 -9.63 4.40
N TYR A 111 -5.93 -9.04 4.45
CA TYR A 111 -5.29 -8.39 3.31
C TYR A 111 -5.01 -9.39 2.19
N PHE A 112 -4.41 -10.55 2.50
CA PHE A 112 -4.10 -11.56 1.48
C PHE A 112 -5.35 -12.18 0.85
N LEU A 113 -6.42 -12.39 1.62
CA LEU A 113 -7.71 -12.82 1.08
C LEU A 113 -8.30 -11.77 0.13
N ALA A 114 -8.29 -10.49 0.51
CA ALA A 114 -8.76 -9.40 -0.34
C ALA A 114 -7.91 -9.24 -1.61
N ALA A 115 -6.59 -9.38 -1.49
CA ALA A 115 -5.64 -9.33 -2.60
C ALA A 115 -5.83 -10.52 -3.56
N GLY A 116 -5.98 -11.74 -3.04
CA GLY A 116 -6.26 -12.94 -3.83
C GLY A 116 -7.61 -12.84 -4.55
N TRP A 117 -8.64 -12.36 -3.87
CA TRP A 117 -9.95 -12.12 -4.48
C TRP A 117 -9.90 -11.03 -5.57
N SER A 118 -9.10 -9.97 -5.36
CA SER A 118 -8.83 -8.97 -6.39
C SER A 118 -8.12 -9.59 -7.59
N GLN A 119 -7.07 -10.37 -7.36
CA GLN A 119 -6.29 -11.03 -8.40
C GLN A 119 -7.19 -11.89 -9.30
N LEU A 120 -8.06 -12.70 -8.71
CA LEU A 120 -9.00 -13.56 -9.43
C LEU A 120 -10.00 -12.78 -10.29
N ARG A 121 -10.45 -11.59 -9.85
CA ARG A 121 -11.48 -10.81 -10.54
C ARG A 121 -10.95 -9.76 -11.51
N THR A 122 -9.79 -9.17 -11.22
CA THR A 122 -9.27 -8.00 -11.95
C THR A 122 -7.90 -8.22 -12.58
N GLY A 123 -7.28 -9.38 -12.34
CA GLY A 123 -5.93 -9.71 -12.82
C GLY A 123 -4.80 -8.96 -12.10
N ASN A 124 -5.11 -8.25 -11.01
CA ASN A 124 -4.12 -7.59 -10.17
C ASN A 124 -4.59 -7.59 -8.69
N PRO A 125 -3.68 -7.56 -7.72
CA PRO A 125 -4.04 -7.70 -6.31
C PRO A 125 -4.61 -6.42 -5.66
N GLY A 126 -4.52 -5.26 -6.32
CA GLY A 126 -4.90 -3.97 -5.74
C GLY A 126 -6.28 -3.46 -6.10
N THR A 127 -6.66 -3.46 -7.39
CA THR A 127 -7.86 -2.75 -7.88
C THR A 127 -9.17 -3.20 -7.22
N GLY A 128 -9.28 -4.47 -6.86
CA GLY A 128 -10.44 -5.05 -6.17
C GLY A 128 -10.25 -5.24 -4.66
N ASN A 129 -9.09 -4.89 -4.10
CA ASN A 129 -8.77 -5.03 -2.68
C ASN A 129 -9.18 -3.76 -1.92
N ILE A 130 -10.08 -3.91 -0.95
CA ILE A 130 -10.62 -2.77 -0.18
C ILE A 130 -9.53 -2.03 0.60
N PHE A 131 -8.52 -2.75 1.10
CA PHE A 131 -7.42 -2.17 1.87
C PHE A 131 -6.55 -1.27 1.00
N GLU A 132 -6.24 -1.73 -0.21
CA GLU A 132 -5.48 -0.98 -1.23
C GLU A 132 -6.24 0.22 -1.76
N ARG A 133 -7.55 0.07 -2.00
CA ARG A 133 -8.40 1.19 -2.41
C ARG A 133 -8.48 2.27 -1.33
N HIS A 134 -8.60 1.88 -0.07
CA HIS A 134 -8.59 2.79 1.06
C HIS A 134 -7.21 3.46 1.24
N ALA A 135 -6.12 2.71 1.03
CA ALA A 135 -4.75 3.22 1.07
C ALA A 135 -4.47 4.21 -0.08
N GLY A 136 -5.13 4.03 -1.23
CA GLY A 136 -5.00 4.86 -2.42
C GLY A 136 -4.16 4.14 -3.47
N LEU A 137 -4.82 3.69 -4.54
CA LEU A 137 -4.23 2.83 -5.57
C LEU A 137 -3.04 3.47 -6.27
N ALA A 138 -3.17 4.72 -6.73
CA ALA A 138 -2.12 5.41 -7.48
C ALA A 138 -0.82 5.53 -6.67
N ALA A 139 -0.93 5.93 -5.40
CA ALA A 139 0.20 6.06 -4.49
C ALA A 139 0.90 4.71 -4.23
N GLY A 140 0.15 3.61 -4.22
CA GLY A 140 0.67 2.24 -4.13
C GLY A 140 1.16 1.64 -5.45
N GLY A 141 1.08 2.38 -6.56
CA GLY A 141 1.49 1.92 -7.90
C GLY A 141 0.46 1.03 -8.62
N TYR A 142 -0.79 0.99 -8.15
CA TYR A 142 -1.87 0.26 -8.80
C TYR A 142 -2.65 1.12 -9.80
N PRO A 143 -3.18 0.51 -10.88
CA PRO A 143 -3.99 1.24 -11.84
C PRO A 143 -5.28 1.73 -11.19
N VAL A 144 -5.54 3.03 -11.33
CA VAL A 144 -6.85 3.62 -11.03
C VAL A 144 -7.75 3.36 -12.23
N ARG A 145 -8.70 2.44 -12.11
CA ARG A 145 -9.75 2.32 -13.13
C ARG A 145 -10.73 3.47 -12.93
N ASP A 146 -10.75 4.42 -13.85
CA ASP A 146 -11.85 5.36 -13.95
C ASP A 146 -13.13 4.56 -14.21
N ILE A 147 -14.03 4.55 -13.23
CA ILE A 147 -15.34 3.91 -13.34
C ILE A 147 -16.19 4.64 -14.42
N ALA A 148 -15.71 5.78 -14.94
CA ALA A 148 -16.44 6.68 -15.84
C ALA A 148 -16.33 6.41 -17.35
N SER A 149 -15.64 5.36 -17.82
CA SER A 149 -15.62 5.03 -19.26
C SER A 149 -15.95 3.56 -19.50
N ARG A 150 -17.23 3.24 -19.30
CA ARG A 150 -17.84 2.07 -19.94
C ARG A 150 -17.88 2.37 -21.44
N PRO A 151 -17.12 1.70 -22.32
CA PRO A 151 -17.33 1.87 -23.74
C PRO A 151 -18.72 1.32 -24.04
N ARG A 152 -19.64 2.21 -24.46
CA ARG A 152 -20.86 1.79 -25.16
C ARG A 152 -20.39 0.90 -26.30
N ARG A 153 -20.66 -0.41 -26.23
CA ARG A 153 -20.64 -1.25 -27.43
C ARG A 153 -21.68 -0.67 -28.37
N LEU A 154 -21.26 0.24 -29.24
CA LEU A 154 -22.00 0.55 -30.44
C LEU A 154 -21.89 -0.71 -31.27
N ARG A 155 -22.91 -1.57 -31.17
CA ARG A 155 -23.13 -2.67 -32.07
C ARG A 155 -23.43 -2.02 -33.42
N MET A 156 -22.38 -1.74 -34.21
CA MET A 156 -22.54 -1.47 -35.63
C MET A 156 -23.11 -2.76 -36.22
N LEU A 157 -24.43 -2.76 -36.40
CA LEU A 157 -25.15 -3.76 -37.16
C LEU A 157 -24.81 -3.51 -38.64
N GLY A 158 -23.62 -3.94 -39.03
CA GLY A 158 -23.23 -4.02 -40.43
C GLY A 158 -23.71 -5.33 -41.01
N MET A 159 -24.44 -5.22 -42.11
CA MET A 159 -24.46 -6.18 -43.23
C MET A 159 -25.49 -7.31 -43.20
N THR A 160 -26.68 -7.02 -43.72
CA THR A 160 -27.45 -7.97 -44.53
C THR A 160 -27.93 -7.27 -45.81
N GLY A 161 -27.14 -7.36 -46.87
CA GLY A 161 -27.60 -7.10 -48.24
C GLY A 161 -27.80 -8.46 -48.93
N PRO A 162 -28.98 -8.79 -49.48
CA PRO A 162 -29.20 -10.09 -50.04
C PRO A 162 -28.55 -10.23 -51.41
N HIS A 163 -27.84 -11.34 -51.56
CA HIS A 163 -27.39 -11.93 -52.80
C HIS A 163 -28.62 -12.26 -53.68
N ARG A 164 -28.72 -11.70 -54.89
CA ARG A 164 -29.55 -12.28 -55.97
C ARG A 164 -28.70 -12.45 -57.21
N ARG A 165 -28.53 -13.72 -57.59
CA ARG A 165 -28.15 -14.18 -58.93
C ARG A 165 -29.40 -14.14 -59.83
N GLU A 166 -29.14 -14.26 -61.13
CA GLU A 166 -30.02 -14.44 -62.30
C GLU A 166 -29.91 -13.23 -63.22
N ALA A 167 -29.72 -13.33 -64.54
CA ALA A 167 -29.29 -14.40 -65.45
C ALA A 167 -28.90 -13.67 -66.76
#